data_AF-A0A4Q7WMK0-F1
#
_entry.id   AF-A0A4Q7WMK0-F1
#
_cell.length_a   1.000
_cell.length_b   1.000
_cell.length_c   1.000
_cell.angle_alpha   90.00
_cell.angle_beta   90.00
_cell.angle_gamma   90.00
#
_symmetry.space_group_name_H-M   'P 1'
#
loop_
_entity.id
_entity.type
_entity.pdbx_description
1 polymer ?
#
loop_
_entity_poly.entity_id
_entity_poly.type
_entity_poly.pdbx_seq_one_letter_code
_entity_poly.pdbx_strand_id
1 'polypeptide(L)' 'MKTTSTTGTISIRRVAADSKSDQVTVVLTTPDHAWLLRRTGQQPFGIDPDLAELDGRRVAVTGYAGGGVFLLTEDPVALD' A
#
# COMPACT_ATOMS: atom_id res chain seq x y z
N MET A 1 5.47 -15.59 -8.19
CA MET A 1 4.78 -14.36 -8.65
C MET A 1 5.81 -13.49 -9.36
N LYS A 2 5.43 -12.74 -10.40
CA LYS A 2 6.33 -11.81 -11.08
C LYS A 2 6.30 -10.48 -10.32
N THR A 3 7.47 -9.95 -9.98
CA THR A 3 7.61 -8.63 -9.36
C THR A 3 7.33 -7.53 -10.39
N THR A 4 6.66 -6.47 -9.96
CA THR A 4 6.36 -5.27 -10.74
C THR A 4 6.77 -4.05 -9.94
N SER A 5 7.23 -3.01 -10.65
CA SER A 5 7.47 -1.69 -10.08
C SER A 5 6.44 -0.69 -10.61
N THR A 6 5.95 0.19 -9.75
CA THR A 6 5.00 1.25 -10.12
C THR A 6 5.19 2.49 -9.26
N THR A 7 4.62 3.60 -9.70
CA THR A 7 4.59 4.86 -8.95
C THR A 7 3.16 5.20 -8.58
N GLY A 8 2.95 5.67 -7.35
CA GLY A 8 1.64 6.10 -6.88
C GLY A 8 1.75 6.99 -5.65
N THR A 9 0.60 7.45 -5.16
CA THR A 9 0.48 8.19 -3.92
C THR A 9 0.06 7.24 -2.81
N ILE A 10 0.79 7.27 -1.69
CA ILE A 10 0.38 6.57 -0.47
C ILE A 10 -0.69 7.41 0.23
N SER A 11 -1.73 6.75 0.71
CA SER A 11 -2.70 7.35 1.62
C SER A 11 -3.13 6.38 2.71
N ILE A 12 -3.27 6.86 3.94
CA ILE A 12 -3.92 6.10 5.02
C ILE A 12 -5.42 6.28 4.87
N ARG A 13 -6.15 5.17 4.67
CA ARG A 13 -7.60 5.21 4.51
C ARG A 13 -8.29 4.14 5.33
N ARG A 14 -9.50 4.47 5.77
CA ARG A 14 -10.46 3.49 6.27
C ARG A 14 -11.07 2.76 5.08
N VAL A 15 -10.97 1.43 5.06
CA VAL A 15 -11.51 0.57 4.01
C VAL A 15 -12.56 -0.36 4.58
N ALA A 16 -13.55 -0.73 3.76
CA ALA A 16 -14.68 -1.57 4.15
C ALA A 16 -15.42 -1.04 5.40
N ALA A 17 -15.70 0.27 5.43
CA ALA A 17 -16.50 0.88 6.48
C ALA A 17 -17.81 0.13 6.71
N ASP A 18 -18.22 0.02 7.97
CA ASP A 18 -19.45 -0.66 8.41
C ASP A 18 -19.50 -2.18 8.08
N SER A 19 -18.35 -2.79 7.82
CA SER A 19 -18.17 -4.22 7.62
C SER A 19 -17.32 -4.86 8.73
N LYS A 20 -17.36 -6.19 8.84
CA LYS A 20 -16.42 -6.96 9.68
C LYS A 20 -14.97 -6.81 9.25
N SER A 21 -14.73 -6.23 8.07
CA SER A 21 -13.41 -5.93 7.52
C SER A 21 -13.03 -4.44 7.62
N ASP A 22 -13.81 -3.65 8.37
CA ASP A 22 -13.52 -2.23 8.60
C ASP A 22 -12.18 -2.06 9.31
N GLN A 23 -11.26 -1.39 8.62
CA GLN A 23 -9.93 -1.14 9.15
C GLN A 23 -9.30 0.09 8.50
N VAL A 24 -8.44 0.76 9.25
CA VAL A 24 -7.52 1.76 8.71
C VAL A 24 -6.31 1.04 8.15
N THR A 25 -5.94 1.34 6.91
CA THR A 25 -4.84 0.69 6.21
C THR A 25 -4.18 1.65 5.23
N VAL A 26 -2.99 1.28 4.76
CA VAL A 26 -2.24 2.04 3.78
C VAL A 26 -2.71 1.65 2.38
N VAL A 27 -2.96 2.63 1.53
CA VAL A 27 -3.44 2.46 0.15
C VAL A 27 -2.47 3.13 -0.80
N LEU A 28 -2.00 2.40 -1.81
CA LEU A 28 -1.28 2.95 -2.95
C LEU A 28 -2.26 3.26 -4.07
N THR A 29 -2.37 4.53 -4.45
CA THR A 29 -3.20 4.99 -5.56
C THR A 29 -2.32 5.38 -6.75
N THR A 30 -2.57 4.76 -7.90
CA THR A 30 -1.98 5.11 -9.19
C THR A 30 -3.07 5.70 -10.10
N PRO A 31 -2.74 6.20 -11.30
CA PRO A 31 -3.76 6.71 -12.23
C PRO A 31 -4.82 5.66 -12.60
N ASP A 32 -4.44 4.39 -12.65
CA ASP A 32 -5.31 3.31 -13.16
C ASP A 32 -5.92 2.44 -12.05
N HIS A 33 -5.29 2.40 -10.87
CA HIS A 33 -5.65 1.44 -9.83
C HIS A 33 -5.43 1.98 -8.41
N ALA A 34 -6.11 1.34 -7.44
CA ALA A 34 -5.82 1.50 -6.03
C ALA A 34 -5.64 0.12 -5.38
N TRP A 35 -4.60 -0.02 -4.56
CA TRP A 35 -4.28 -1.26 -3.87
C TRP A 35 -4.07 -1.03 -2.39
N LEU A 36 -4.50 -1.98 -1.56
CA LEU A 36 -4.05 -2.08 -0.18
C LEU A 36 -2.56 -2.37 -0.18
N LEU A 37 -1.76 -1.50 0.42
CA LEU A 37 -0.32 -1.62 0.45
C LEU A 37 0.10 -2.38 1.71
N ARG A 38 0.90 -3.44 1.55
CA ARG A 38 1.37 -4.28 2.65
C ARG A 38 2.80 -4.76 2.40
N ARG A 39 3.58 -5.03 3.44
CA ARG A 39 4.89 -5.67 3.30
C ARG A 39 4.82 -7.18 3.37
N THR A 40 5.63 -7.86 2.56
CA THR A 40 5.81 -9.30 2.70
C THR A 40 6.44 -9.64 4.05
N GLY A 41 5.84 -10.57 4.80
CA GLY A 41 6.38 -11.06 6.08
C GLY A 41 6.01 -10.24 7.31
N GLN A 42 5.28 -9.13 7.15
CA GLN A 42 4.73 -8.35 8.26
C GLN A 42 3.29 -8.77 8.61
N GLN A 43 2.76 -8.26 9.72
CA GLN A 43 1.38 -8.53 10.12
C GLN A 43 0.40 -8.15 8.99
N PRO A 44 -0.62 -8.99 8.72
CA PRO A 44 -1.54 -8.78 7.60
C PRO A 44 -2.50 -7.60 7.82
N PHE A 45 -2.61 -7.06 9.04
CA PHE A 45 -3.55 -6.02 9.42
C PHE A 45 -2.87 -4.96 10.29
N GLY A 46 -3.36 -3.73 10.23
CA GLY A 46 -2.78 -2.57 10.92
C GLY A 46 -2.15 -1.56 9.96
N ILE A 47 -1.69 -0.44 10.53
CA ILE A 47 -0.93 0.58 9.83
C ILE A 47 0.56 0.27 10.07
N ASP A 48 1.28 0.01 8.98
CA ASP A 48 2.74 -0.05 9.00
C ASP A 48 3.29 1.35 9.32
N PRO A 49 4.02 1.56 10.44
CA PRO A 49 4.43 2.88 10.89
C PRO A 49 5.26 3.63 9.86
N ASP A 50 6.19 2.96 9.21
CA ASP A 50 7.07 3.59 8.20
C ASP A 50 6.27 3.99 6.96
N LEU A 51 5.29 3.17 6.56
CA LEU A 51 4.40 3.54 5.45
C LEU A 51 3.45 4.68 5.84
N ALA A 52 3.11 4.80 7.13
CA ALA A 52 2.30 5.90 7.64
C ALA A 52 3.01 7.25 7.50
N GLU A 53 4.34 7.27 7.68
CA GLU A 53 5.16 8.49 7.49
C GLU A 53 5.15 8.99 6.03
N LEU A 54 4.79 8.12 5.09
CA LEU A 54 4.67 8.42 3.66
C LEU A 54 3.24 8.84 3.26
N ASP A 55 2.33 9.04 4.22
CA ASP A 55 0.96 9.48 3.93
C ASP A 55 0.94 10.79 3.11
N GLY A 56 0.18 10.78 2.02
CA GLY A 56 0.08 11.86 1.04
C GLY A 56 1.26 11.98 0.08
N ARG A 57 2.34 11.20 0.26
CA ARG A 57 3.54 11.29 -0.60
C ARG A 57 3.42 10.44 -1.86
N ARG A 58 4.04 10.92 -2.93
CA ARG A 58 4.27 10.12 -4.13
C ARG A 58 5.50 9.25 -3.91
N VAL A 59 5.40 7.97 -4.25
CA VAL A 59 6.45 6.97 -4.04
C VAL A 59 6.60 6.06 -5.24
N ALA A 60 7.81 5.55 -5.44
CA ALA A 60 8.07 4.37 -6.26
C ALA A 60 8.04 3.12 -5.35
N VAL A 61 7.34 2.07 -5.79
CA VAL A 61 7.24 0.80 -5.08
C VAL A 61 7.60 -0.36 -5.97
N THR A 62 8.14 -1.42 -5.37
CA THR A 62 8.43 -2.70 -6.04
C THR A 62 7.79 -3.84 -5.24
N GLY A 63 7.07 -4.72 -5.93
CA GLY A 63 6.37 -5.81 -5.26
C GLY A 63 5.46 -6.64 -6.15
N TYR A 64 4.55 -7.37 -5.52
CA TYR A 64 3.55 -8.20 -6.20
C TYR A 64 2.17 -7.55 -6.15
N ALA A 65 1.61 -7.20 -7.31
CA ALA A 65 0.24 -6.71 -7.42
C ALA A 65 -0.74 -7.89 -7.63
N GLY A 66 -1.84 -7.93 -6.88
CA GLY A 66 -2.90 -8.92 -7.09
C GLY A 66 -4.07 -8.81 -6.11
N GLY A 67 -5.28 -9.11 -6.57
CA GLY A 67 -6.47 -9.22 -5.69
C GLY A 67 -6.82 -7.97 -4.88
N GLY A 68 -6.46 -6.78 -5.37
CA GLY A 68 -6.66 -5.52 -4.63
C GLY A 68 -5.58 -5.22 -3.58
N VAL A 69 -4.52 -6.02 -3.51
CA VAL A 69 -3.38 -5.84 -2.61
C VAL A 69 -2.10 -5.65 -3.44
N PHE A 70 -1.20 -4.81 -2.96
CA PHE A 70 0.17 -4.68 -3.45
C PHE A 70 1.12 -5.08 -2.32
N LEU A 71 1.79 -6.21 -2.49
CA LEU A 71 2.75 -6.76 -1.54
C LEU A 71 4.16 -6.24 -1.85
N LEU A 72 4.63 -5.28 -1.06
CA LEU A 72 5.98 -4.73 -1.13
C LEU A 72 7.02 -5.81 -0.84
N THR A 73 8.00 -5.92 -1.74
CA THR A 73 9.20 -6.75 -1.57
C THR A 73 10.43 -5.92 -1.22
N GLU A 74 10.34 -4.61 -1.39
CA GLU A 74 11.39 -3.63 -1.14
C GLU A 74 10.78 -2.39 -0.46
N ASP A 75 11.61 -1.56 0.16
CA ASP A 75 11.16 -0.32 0.78
C ASP A 75 10.73 0.70 -0.28
N PRO A 76 9.59 1.41 -0.09
CA PRO A 76 9.19 2.47 -1.00
C PRO A 76 10.21 3.60 -1.03
N VAL A 77 10.45 4.14 -2.21
CA VAL A 77 11.32 5.31 -2.40
C VAL A 77 10.43 6.53 -2.58
N ALA A 78 10.52 7.50 -1.68
CA ALA A 78 9.85 8.78 -1.83
C ALA A 78 10.35 9.50 -3.08
N LEU A 79 9.42 10.07 -3.84
CA LEU A 79 9.72 10.90 -5.00
C LEU A 79 9.35 12.33 -4.61
N ASP A 80 10.38 13.13 -4.33
CA ASP A 80 10.28 14.54 -3.94
C ASP A 80 9.53 15.40 -4.96
#